data_AF-A0A1C5U1R4-F1
#
_entry.id   AF-A0A1C5U1R4-F1
#
_cell.length_a   1.000
_cell.length_b   1.000
_cell.length_c   1.000
_cell.angle_alpha   90.00
_cell.angle_beta   90.00
_cell.angle_gamma   90.00
#
_symmetry.space_group_name_H-M   'P 1'
#
loop_
_entity.id
_entity.type
_entity.pdbx_description
1 polymer ?
#
loop_
_entity_poly.entity_id
_entity_poly.type
_entity_poly.pdbx_seq_one_letter_code
_entity_poly.pdbx_strand_id
1 'polypeptide(L)'
;MDERRMTNEQRERERRRKAAAARKAAARYEDPGVGYQRRRRARKRRRRVRNVCIALLVIFIVVIGLAGGTIYWIKYGPTKETYDLNKYFGITAKSQMGVTINNEVLDAQAITEGGTAYLSYNFVQDYISDRFYWDSNEHILLYTLPRDMVKVAADSKDYSVSDTVNSEDYTIVKTEGDTAYIALDFLQKYANFDYEVYKDPARVVITSKFGERQTAKVKDDSQVRILGGVKSPVLEEVKKGDKLTVLEDVSDWKKVCTKSGIVGYIQKSKLKDAKKETISREFEEPDYTGIKKDYKINLVWHQVTSEAANEGIEDALAATKGLNTISPTWFSVTDNSGNISSIASTDYVDYAHQCGLEVWALVDNFDQNVDDMELLSHTSSRENLENQLVNAALQNGIDGINVDFEQIPTDVGEHYIQFIRELSVLCRVNNLVLSVDNYVPKGYNTHYHREEQGVMADYVIIMGYDEHFAGSYEAGSVASYNYVKEGIEETLRDVPADKVINAVPFYTRLWNETPKTDEERAEDQGTEAASYSMKVTSEALGMEEAAQRVSEAGATVTWDDTAKQNYAEWQGDNDSTYRIWLEDASSLEVKLGLMKDNNLAGTAAWKLGFETSDIWDLIQKYVN
;
A
#
# COMPACT_ATOMS: atom_id res chain seq x y z
N MET A 1 11.96 -113.23 -111.22
CA MET A 1 11.17 -113.05 -112.46
C MET A 1 11.16 -111.57 -112.77
N ASP A 2 11.46 -111.30 -114.04
CA ASP A 2 11.85 -110.03 -114.64
C ASP A 2 10.87 -108.86 -114.58
N GLU A 3 11.50 -107.68 -114.61
CA GLU A 3 11.18 -106.42 -115.29
C GLU A 3 9.76 -106.13 -115.81
N ARG A 4 9.32 -104.88 -115.56
CA ARG A 4 8.91 -103.97 -116.64
C ARG A 4 9.10 -102.49 -116.27
N ARG A 5 9.66 -101.75 -117.22
CA ARG A 5 9.99 -100.31 -117.20
C ARG A 5 8.79 -99.39 -116.93
N MET A 6 9.02 -98.32 -116.16
CA MET A 6 8.38 -97.03 -116.39
C MET A 6 9.44 -95.92 -116.42
N THR A 7 9.57 -95.28 -117.57
CA THR A 7 10.20 -93.97 -117.74
C THR A 7 9.18 -92.91 -117.35
N ASN A 8 9.30 -92.38 -116.14
CA ASN A 8 8.66 -91.15 -115.71
C ASN A 8 9.51 -90.45 -114.64
N GLU A 9 10.83 -90.61 -114.72
CA GLU A 9 11.82 -89.78 -114.02
C GLU A 9 11.67 -88.29 -114.38
N GLN A 10 10.92 -87.97 -115.43
CA GLN A 10 10.93 -86.65 -116.05
C GLN A 10 9.72 -85.76 -115.72
N ARG A 11 8.55 -86.29 -115.31
CA ARG A 11 7.36 -85.42 -115.15
C ARG A 11 6.95 -85.15 -113.70
N GLU A 12 7.20 -86.05 -112.76
CA GLU A 12 6.83 -85.84 -111.36
C GLU A 12 7.96 -85.27 -110.49
N ARG A 13 9.23 -85.43 -110.89
CA ARG A 13 10.35 -84.60 -110.39
C ARG A 13 10.07 -83.09 -110.58
N GLU A 14 9.32 -82.73 -111.61
CA GLU A 14 8.93 -81.34 -111.93
C GLU A 14 7.53 -80.96 -111.42
N ARG A 15 6.79 -81.90 -110.84
CA ARG A 15 5.87 -81.63 -109.74
C ARG A 15 6.62 -81.74 -108.42
N ARG A 16 7.73 -81.00 -108.34
CA ARG A 16 7.67 -79.73 -107.61
C ARG A 16 6.70 -79.89 -106.43
N ARG A 17 7.18 -80.38 -105.28
CA ARG A 17 8.26 -79.74 -104.52
C ARG A 17 8.29 -78.19 -104.55
N LYS A 18 7.62 -77.47 -105.46
CA LYS A 18 6.79 -76.31 -105.09
C LYS A 18 5.92 -76.65 -103.87
N ALA A 19 5.49 -77.90 -103.70
CA ALA A 19 4.92 -78.41 -102.45
C ALA A 19 5.91 -78.46 -101.25
N ALA A 20 7.22 -78.50 -101.50
CA ALA A 20 8.27 -78.35 -100.47
C ALA A 20 8.62 -76.88 -100.17
N ALA A 21 8.12 -75.90 -100.94
CA ALA A 21 8.23 -74.48 -100.58
C ALA A 21 6.98 -73.97 -99.86
N ALA A 22 5.78 -74.40 -100.27
CA ALA A 22 4.52 -73.85 -99.73
C ALA A 22 4.07 -74.46 -98.38
N ARG A 23 4.59 -75.61 -97.94
CA ARG A 23 4.20 -76.24 -96.66
C ARG A 23 5.24 -76.18 -95.54
N LYS A 24 6.48 -75.72 -95.81
CA LYS A 24 7.47 -75.50 -94.75
C LYS A 24 7.27 -74.17 -93.99
N ALA A 25 6.33 -73.33 -94.43
CA ALA A 25 5.89 -72.11 -93.75
C ALA A 25 4.56 -72.26 -92.97
N ALA A 26 3.88 -73.42 -93.05
CA ALA A 26 2.51 -73.56 -92.53
C ALA A 26 2.34 -74.53 -91.34
N ALA A 27 3.42 -75.00 -90.70
CA ALA A 27 3.28 -75.85 -89.51
C ALA A 27 4.48 -75.74 -88.55
N ARG A 28 4.67 -74.57 -87.93
CA ARG A 28 5.11 -74.52 -86.53
C ARG A 28 3.87 -74.20 -85.71
N TYR A 29 3.13 -75.27 -85.39
CA TYR A 29 2.12 -75.22 -84.36
C TYR A 29 2.87 -74.97 -83.04
N GLU A 30 2.62 -73.81 -82.43
CA GLU A 30 2.99 -73.54 -81.05
C GLU A 30 2.37 -74.63 -80.16
N ASP A 31 3.21 -75.33 -79.43
CA ASP A 31 2.83 -76.28 -78.40
C ASP A 31 2.07 -75.55 -77.26
N PRO A 32 0.82 -75.94 -76.93
CA PRO A 32 0.05 -75.37 -75.82
C PRO A 32 0.68 -75.59 -74.43
N GLY A 33 1.72 -76.43 -74.30
CA GLY A 33 2.33 -76.80 -73.02
C GLY A 33 3.31 -75.79 -72.43
N VAL A 34 4.02 -75.01 -73.26
CA VAL A 34 5.12 -74.14 -72.77
C VAL A 34 4.61 -72.77 -72.25
N GLY A 35 3.46 -72.31 -72.74
CA GLY A 35 2.79 -71.10 -72.25
C GLY A 35 2.23 -71.25 -70.82
N TYR A 36 1.79 -72.46 -70.44
CA TYR A 36 1.16 -72.72 -69.15
C TYR A 36 2.18 -72.76 -68.00
N GLN A 37 3.36 -73.37 -68.20
CA GLN A 37 4.41 -73.45 -67.17
C GLN A 37 5.21 -72.14 -66.99
N ARG A 38 5.47 -71.38 -68.08
CA ARG A 38 6.03 -70.01 -67.96
C ARG A 38 5.05 -69.02 -67.31
N ARG A 39 3.75 -69.08 -67.63
CA ARG A 39 2.71 -68.26 -66.96
C ARG A 39 2.54 -68.62 -65.48
N ARG A 40 2.69 -69.89 -65.08
CA ARG A 40 2.55 -70.34 -63.67
C ARG A 40 3.76 -69.98 -62.80
N ARG A 41 4.99 -70.06 -63.31
CA ARG A 41 6.21 -69.56 -62.60
C ARG A 41 6.27 -68.03 -62.56
N ALA A 42 5.86 -67.34 -63.62
CA ALA A 42 5.70 -65.87 -63.61
C ALA A 42 4.57 -65.41 -62.67
N ARG A 43 3.44 -66.12 -62.58
CA ARG A 43 2.36 -65.85 -61.61
C ARG A 43 2.77 -66.09 -60.16
N LYS A 44 3.56 -67.14 -59.86
CA LYS A 44 4.09 -67.40 -58.50
C LYS A 44 5.12 -66.34 -58.07
N ARG A 45 6.04 -65.92 -58.97
CA ARG A 45 7.01 -64.84 -58.70
C ARG A 45 6.30 -63.48 -58.59
N ARG A 46 5.32 -63.18 -59.45
CA ARG A 46 4.45 -61.99 -59.33
C ARG A 46 3.61 -62.00 -58.05
N ARG A 47 3.10 -63.15 -57.59
CA ARG A 47 2.41 -63.25 -56.29
C ARG A 47 3.35 -63.03 -55.10
N ARG A 48 4.57 -63.58 -55.12
CA ARG A 48 5.59 -63.31 -54.07
C ARG A 48 6.01 -61.84 -54.05
N VAL A 49 6.33 -61.27 -55.21
CA VAL A 49 6.67 -59.84 -55.34
C VAL A 49 5.49 -58.97 -54.93
N ARG A 50 4.26 -59.29 -55.34
CA ARG A 50 3.04 -58.58 -54.91
C ARG A 50 2.82 -58.68 -53.41
N ASN A 51 3.00 -59.84 -52.79
CA ASN A 51 2.84 -60.00 -51.35
C ASN A 51 3.94 -59.26 -50.57
N VAL A 52 5.17 -59.20 -51.09
CA VAL A 52 6.26 -58.37 -50.54
C VAL A 52 5.96 -56.88 -50.71
N CYS A 53 5.45 -56.44 -51.87
CA CYS A 53 5.03 -55.07 -52.09
C CYS A 53 3.86 -54.67 -51.19
N ILE A 54 2.88 -55.56 -50.97
CA ILE A 54 1.78 -55.34 -50.02
C ILE A 54 2.32 -55.25 -48.59
N ALA A 55 3.22 -56.16 -48.19
CA ALA A 55 3.84 -56.11 -46.86
C ALA A 55 4.65 -54.81 -46.64
N LEU A 56 5.44 -54.38 -47.64
CA LEU A 56 6.16 -53.11 -47.61
C LEU A 56 5.22 -51.91 -47.55
N LEU A 57 4.08 -51.95 -48.25
CA LEU A 57 3.08 -50.89 -48.24
C LEU A 57 2.33 -50.81 -46.89
N VAL A 58 2.06 -51.95 -46.25
CA VAL A 58 1.52 -51.98 -44.88
C VAL A 58 2.52 -51.44 -43.88
N ILE A 59 3.80 -51.84 -43.97
CA ILE A 59 4.87 -51.29 -43.11
C ILE A 59 4.99 -49.78 -43.33
N PHE A 60 4.93 -49.30 -44.58
CA PHE A 60 4.98 -47.88 -44.91
C PHE A 60 3.80 -47.10 -44.33
N ILE A 61 2.58 -47.64 -44.38
CA ILE A 61 1.39 -47.03 -43.76
C ILE A 61 1.52 -46.98 -42.23
N VAL A 62 2.03 -48.06 -41.60
CA VAL A 62 2.29 -48.07 -40.15
C VAL A 62 3.34 -47.04 -39.78
N VAL A 63 4.43 -46.92 -40.57
CA VAL A 63 5.46 -45.91 -40.34
C VAL A 63 4.91 -44.49 -40.52
N ILE A 64 4.06 -44.24 -41.51
CA ILE A 64 3.37 -42.95 -41.68
C ILE A 64 2.39 -42.69 -40.53
N GLY A 65 1.64 -43.70 -40.09
CA GLY A 65 0.71 -43.58 -38.96
C GLY A 65 1.44 -43.29 -37.65
N LEU A 66 2.58 -43.96 -37.42
CA LEU A 66 3.47 -43.67 -36.30
C LEU A 66 4.05 -42.27 -36.42
N ALA A 67 4.67 -41.92 -37.56
CA ALA A 67 5.26 -40.60 -37.77
C ALA A 67 4.21 -39.47 -37.66
N GLY A 68 3.03 -39.65 -38.24
CA GLY A 68 1.89 -38.74 -38.13
C GLY A 68 1.38 -38.62 -36.70
N GLY A 69 1.31 -39.74 -35.97
CA GLY A 69 0.99 -39.77 -34.54
C GLY A 69 2.03 -39.04 -33.70
N THR A 70 3.33 -39.22 -33.98
CA THR A 70 4.41 -38.52 -33.29
C THR A 70 4.38 -37.03 -33.59
N ILE A 71 4.16 -36.62 -34.85
CA ILE A 71 4.03 -35.21 -35.24
C ILE A 71 2.81 -34.58 -34.58
N TYR A 72 1.68 -35.29 -34.54
CA TYR A 72 0.47 -34.83 -33.86
C TYR A 72 0.71 -34.66 -32.36
N TRP A 73 1.40 -35.60 -31.71
CA TRP A 73 1.75 -35.52 -30.29
C TRP A 73 2.77 -34.39 -30.01
N ILE A 74 3.77 -34.19 -30.87
CA ILE A 74 4.71 -33.06 -30.77
C ILE A 74 3.97 -31.73 -30.93
N LYS A 75 2.95 -31.64 -31.80
CA LYS A 75 2.21 -30.41 -32.06
C LYS A 75 1.14 -30.09 -31.02
N TYR A 76 0.43 -31.10 -30.50
CA TYR A 76 -0.75 -30.90 -29.63
C TYR A 76 -0.62 -31.53 -28.24
N GLY A 77 0.36 -32.40 -28.01
CA GLY A 77 0.59 -33.03 -26.70
C GLY A 77 1.22 -32.07 -25.69
N PRO A 78 1.20 -32.39 -24.38
CA PRO A 78 1.77 -31.53 -23.36
C PRO A 78 3.28 -31.33 -23.50
N THR A 79 3.77 -30.10 -23.33
CA THR A 79 5.22 -29.86 -23.20
C THR A 79 5.71 -30.31 -21.83
N LYS A 80 6.95 -30.80 -21.80
CA LYS A 80 7.73 -31.11 -20.59
C LYS A 80 8.82 -30.07 -20.31
N GLU A 81 8.88 -29.02 -21.12
CA GLU A 81 9.80 -27.90 -20.91
C GLU A 81 9.49 -27.23 -19.57
N THR A 82 10.51 -27.13 -18.72
CA THR A 82 10.44 -26.45 -17.43
C THR A 82 10.79 -24.98 -17.61
N TYR A 83 10.07 -24.11 -16.93
CA TYR A 83 10.41 -22.70 -16.85
C TYR A 83 11.56 -22.50 -15.86
N ASP A 84 12.42 -21.51 -16.11
CA ASP A 84 13.49 -21.15 -15.18
C ASP A 84 12.88 -20.45 -13.96
N LEU A 85 12.93 -21.13 -12.80
CA LEU A 85 12.38 -20.60 -11.56
C LEU A 85 13.16 -19.40 -11.02
N ASN A 86 14.46 -19.25 -11.32
CA ASN A 86 15.18 -18.03 -10.95
C ASN A 86 14.61 -16.84 -11.70
N LYS A 87 14.39 -17.00 -13.01
CA LYS A 87 13.72 -15.98 -13.83
C LYS A 87 12.29 -15.70 -13.38
N TYR A 88 11.55 -16.72 -12.96
CA TYR A 88 10.18 -16.58 -12.45
C TYR A 88 10.09 -15.71 -11.20
N PHE A 89 11.07 -15.84 -10.30
CA PHE A 89 11.16 -15.07 -9.05
C PHE A 89 12.04 -13.82 -9.14
N GLY A 90 12.55 -13.47 -10.33
CA GLY A 90 13.47 -12.33 -10.50
C GLY A 90 14.83 -12.49 -9.81
N ILE A 91 15.26 -13.71 -9.49
CA ILE A 91 16.54 -13.99 -8.80
C ILE A 91 17.70 -13.82 -9.79
N THR A 92 18.60 -12.90 -9.49
CA THR A 92 19.79 -12.58 -10.30
C THR A 92 21.11 -12.91 -9.60
N ALA A 93 21.11 -12.95 -8.26
CA ALA A 93 22.26 -13.29 -7.43
C ALA A 93 22.00 -14.53 -6.57
N LYS A 94 23.07 -15.22 -6.15
CA LYS A 94 22.97 -16.46 -5.36
C LYS A 94 22.44 -16.22 -3.94
N SER A 95 22.67 -15.04 -3.37
CA SER A 95 22.16 -14.64 -2.06
C SER A 95 20.67 -14.31 -2.08
N GLN A 96 20.13 -13.93 -3.24
CA GLN A 96 18.73 -13.55 -3.39
C GLN A 96 17.78 -14.74 -3.25
N MET A 97 16.62 -14.45 -2.69
CA MET A 97 15.50 -15.37 -2.53
C MET A 97 14.28 -14.84 -3.25
N GLY A 98 13.54 -15.73 -3.89
CA GLY A 98 12.21 -15.41 -4.40
C GLY A 98 11.23 -15.17 -3.26
N VAL A 99 10.25 -14.31 -3.49
CA VAL A 99 9.22 -14.02 -2.48
C VAL A 99 7.84 -14.32 -3.03
N THR A 100 7.05 -15.05 -2.26
CA THR A 100 5.62 -15.20 -2.49
C THR A 100 4.89 -14.75 -1.25
N ILE A 101 4.08 -13.69 -1.33
CA ILE A 101 3.31 -13.18 -0.20
C ILE A 101 1.83 -13.23 -0.53
N ASN A 102 1.03 -13.81 0.37
CA ASN A 102 -0.42 -13.91 0.21
C ASN A 102 -0.89 -14.47 -1.15
N ASN A 103 -0.13 -15.42 -1.71
CA ASN A 103 -0.33 -16.04 -3.03
C ASN A 103 -0.02 -15.13 -4.24
N GLU A 104 0.79 -14.11 -4.05
CA GLU A 104 1.33 -13.25 -5.10
C GLU A 104 2.85 -13.39 -5.14
N VAL A 105 3.41 -13.52 -6.34
CA VAL A 105 4.86 -13.61 -6.54
C VAL A 105 5.39 -12.22 -6.82
N LEU A 106 6.38 -11.82 -6.04
CA LEU A 106 7.06 -10.53 -6.16
C LEU A 106 8.52 -10.77 -6.56
N ASP A 107 9.15 -9.72 -7.10
CA ASP A 107 10.58 -9.74 -7.43
C ASP A 107 11.42 -9.98 -6.17
N ALA A 108 12.65 -10.48 -6.36
CA ALA A 108 13.53 -10.93 -5.28
C ALA A 108 13.93 -9.79 -4.33
N GLN A 109 13.15 -9.62 -3.25
CA GLN A 109 13.36 -8.66 -2.16
C GLN A 109 13.78 -9.33 -0.84
N ALA A 110 14.22 -10.58 -0.92
CA ALA A 110 14.69 -11.36 0.21
C ALA A 110 16.10 -11.89 -0.05
N ILE A 111 16.86 -12.12 1.02
CA ILE A 111 18.19 -12.74 0.96
C ILE A 111 18.31 -13.89 1.96
N THR A 112 19.25 -14.81 1.72
CA THR A 112 19.63 -15.84 2.68
C THR A 112 21.11 -15.81 3.00
N GLU A 113 21.44 -15.94 4.27
CA GLU A 113 22.79 -16.17 4.75
C GLU A 113 22.77 -17.09 5.97
N GLY A 114 23.70 -18.06 6.03
CA GLY A 114 23.81 -18.96 7.17
C GLY A 114 22.59 -19.87 7.40
N GLY A 115 21.64 -19.92 6.46
CA GLY A 115 20.35 -20.60 6.62
C GLY A 115 19.24 -19.71 7.16
N THR A 116 19.54 -18.49 7.60
CA THR A 116 18.57 -17.46 7.97
C THR A 116 18.07 -16.75 6.72
N ALA A 117 16.80 -16.40 6.69
CA ALA A 117 16.17 -15.66 5.62
C ALA A 117 15.80 -14.26 6.10
N TYR A 118 16.01 -13.26 5.24
CA TYR A 118 15.83 -11.85 5.55
C TYR A 118 14.98 -11.18 4.48
N LEU A 119 14.21 -10.16 4.87
CA LEU A 119 13.44 -9.30 3.96
C LEU A 119 14.05 -7.91 3.94
N SER A 120 14.04 -7.25 2.77
CA SER A 120 14.39 -5.83 2.70
C SER A 120 13.45 -4.99 3.57
N TYR A 121 13.96 -3.90 4.14
CA TYR A 121 13.18 -2.97 4.95
C TYR A 121 11.92 -2.47 4.22
N ASN A 122 12.05 -2.03 2.97
CA ASN A 122 10.91 -1.57 2.17
C ASN A 122 9.83 -2.66 2.01
N PHE A 123 10.23 -3.93 1.85
CA PHE A 123 9.27 -5.03 1.79
C PHE A 123 8.55 -5.22 3.13
N VAL A 124 9.27 -5.06 4.24
CA VAL A 124 8.69 -5.16 5.59
C VAL A 124 7.64 -4.07 5.78
N GLN A 125 7.96 -2.82 5.46
CA GLN A 125 7.04 -1.67 5.49
C GLN A 125 5.78 -1.94 4.65
N ASP A 126 5.95 -2.35 3.39
CA ASP A 126 4.83 -2.48 2.44
C ASP A 126 3.89 -3.66 2.73
N TYR A 127 4.42 -4.79 3.24
CA TYR A 127 3.68 -6.05 3.26
C TYR A 127 3.62 -6.79 4.59
N ILE A 128 4.46 -6.43 5.56
CA ILE A 128 4.57 -7.12 6.85
C ILE A 128 4.04 -6.23 7.98
N SER A 129 4.65 -5.06 8.17
CA SER A 129 4.35 -4.12 9.25
C SER A 129 5.11 -2.82 9.01
N ASP A 130 4.39 -1.70 9.02
CA ASP A 130 4.90 -0.33 8.92
C ASP A 130 5.46 0.23 10.25
N ARG A 131 5.37 -0.55 11.33
CA ARG A 131 5.90 -0.22 12.67
C ARG A 131 7.38 -0.54 12.90
N PHE A 132 8.01 -1.27 11.98
CA PHE A 132 9.46 -1.40 12.00
C PHE A 132 10.06 -0.17 11.34
N TYR A 133 10.96 0.53 12.03
CA TYR A 133 11.58 1.74 11.51
C TYR A 133 13.08 1.55 11.38
N TRP A 134 13.63 1.84 10.21
CA TRP A 134 15.07 1.80 9.97
C TRP A 134 15.65 3.20 9.92
N ASP A 135 16.43 3.55 10.93
CA ASP A 135 17.28 4.73 10.89
C ASP A 135 18.50 4.44 10.01
N SER A 136 18.49 4.99 8.80
CA SER A 136 19.58 4.81 7.86
C SER A 136 20.83 5.64 8.20
N ASN A 137 20.68 6.72 8.96
CA ASN A 137 21.77 7.61 9.36
C ASN A 137 22.58 7.02 10.53
N GLU A 138 21.89 6.39 11.48
CA GLU A 138 22.51 5.82 12.68
C GLU A 138 22.64 4.29 12.61
N HIS A 139 22.06 3.68 11.56
CA HIS A 139 22.08 2.24 11.31
C HIS A 139 21.43 1.43 12.44
N ILE A 140 20.23 1.87 12.86
CA ILE A 140 19.46 1.29 13.96
C ILE A 140 18.06 0.89 13.46
N LEU A 141 17.65 -0.34 13.75
CA LEU A 141 16.26 -0.77 13.60
C LEU A 141 15.52 -0.58 14.92
N LEU A 142 14.33 0.00 14.82
CA LEU A 142 13.42 0.26 15.93
C LEU A 142 12.10 -0.47 15.73
N TYR A 143 11.49 -0.87 16.85
CA TYR A 143 10.09 -1.29 16.90
C TYR A 143 9.45 -0.83 18.22
N THR A 144 8.34 -0.11 18.11
CA THR A 144 7.64 0.48 19.26
C THR A 144 6.67 -0.51 19.90
N LEU A 145 6.89 -0.85 21.16
CA LEU A 145 5.96 -1.63 21.98
C LEU A 145 5.05 -0.69 22.79
N PRO A 146 3.95 -1.18 23.39
CA PRO A 146 3.04 -0.32 24.16
C PRO A 146 3.71 0.48 25.28
N ARG A 147 4.77 -0.05 25.91
CA ARG A 147 5.45 0.61 27.04
C ARG A 147 6.96 0.62 26.94
N ASP A 148 7.53 0.15 25.84
CA ASP A 148 8.97 -0.03 25.66
C ASP A 148 9.36 0.18 24.19
N MET A 149 10.66 0.31 23.95
CA MET A 149 11.24 0.35 22.61
C MET A 149 12.17 -0.84 22.41
N VAL A 150 12.05 -1.48 21.25
CA VAL A 150 13.02 -2.48 20.77
C VAL A 150 14.04 -1.75 19.90
N LYS A 151 15.34 -1.95 20.16
CA LYS A 151 16.42 -1.37 19.37
C LYS A 151 17.43 -2.43 18.94
N VAL A 152 17.85 -2.36 17.68
CA VAL A 152 18.82 -3.29 17.10
C VAL A 152 19.83 -2.52 16.27
N ALA A 153 21.12 -2.62 16.63
CA ALA A 153 22.18 -2.06 15.79
C ALA A 153 22.40 -2.94 14.55
N ALA A 154 22.84 -2.32 13.45
CA ALA A 154 23.24 -3.05 12.24
C ALA A 154 24.28 -4.13 12.52
N ASP A 155 24.16 -5.24 11.79
CA ASP A 155 25.03 -6.41 11.86
C ASP A 155 25.14 -7.06 13.25
N SER A 156 24.25 -6.67 14.18
CA SER A 156 24.19 -7.20 15.53
C SER A 156 23.29 -8.43 15.63
N LYS A 157 23.64 -9.31 16.57
CA LYS A 157 22.77 -10.39 17.08
C LYS A 157 22.04 -9.99 18.35
N ASP A 158 22.49 -8.90 18.96
CA ASP A 158 21.98 -8.36 20.21
C ASP A 158 20.95 -7.28 19.91
N TYR A 159 19.91 -7.23 20.73
CA TYR A 159 18.89 -6.19 20.70
C TYR A 159 18.53 -5.79 22.13
N SER A 160 18.16 -4.54 22.33
CA SER A 160 17.61 -4.09 23.61
C SER A 160 16.09 -4.01 23.56
N VAL A 161 15.46 -4.34 24.68
CA VAL A 161 14.08 -3.95 24.98
C VAL A 161 14.17 -3.13 26.25
N SER A 162 13.96 -1.82 26.12
CA SER A 162 14.28 -0.87 27.20
C SER A 162 15.74 -1.06 27.65
N ASP A 163 16.01 -1.14 28.95
CA ASP A 163 17.36 -1.34 29.52
C ASP A 163 17.88 -2.79 29.44
N THR A 164 17.06 -3.74 28.96
CA THR A 164 17.42 -5.17 28.93
C THR A 164 18.00 -5.57 27.58
N VAL A 165 19.25 -6.04 27.59
CA VAL A 165 19.91 -6.60 26.40
C VAL A 165 19.58 -8.09 26.25
N ASN A 166 19.13 -8.46 25.06
CA ASN A 166 18.82 -9.81 24.63
C ASN A 166 19.69 -10.17 23.41
N SER A 167 19.76 -11.46 23.05
CA SER A 167 20.60 -11.93 21.94
C SER A 167 19.94 -13.10 21.21
N GLU A 168 20.13 -13.15 19.89
CA GLU A 168 19.71 -14.24 19.02
C GLU A 168 20.91 -15.06 18.52
N ASP A 169 20.66 -16.27 18.01
CA ASP A 169 21.72 -17.09 17.41
C ASP A 169 22.12 -16.61 15.99
N TYR A 170 21.36 -15.68 15.40
CA TYR A 170 21.51 -15.10 14.07
C TYR A 170 21.64 -13.57 14.13
N THR A 171 22.23 -12.97 13.09
CA THR A 171 22.24 -11.51 12.94
C THR A 171 20.83 -11.03 12.65
N ILE A 172 20.35 -10.04 13.39
CA ILE A 172 18.95 -9.60 13.32
C ILE A 172 18.73 -8.67 12.13
N VAL A 173 19.61 -7.69 11.95
CA VAL A 173 19.59 -6.73 10.84
C VAL A 173 20.92 -6.73 10.15
N LYS A 174 20.88 -6.71 8.82
CA LYS A 174 22.05 -6.64 7.95
C LYS A 174 21.90 -5.48 6.99
N THR A 175 23.02 -4.96 6.51
CA THR A 175 23.03 -3.96 5.43
C THR A 175 23.77 -4.52 4.21
N GLU A 176 23.20 -4.35 3.01
CA GLU A 176 23.91 -4.58 1.75
C GLU A 176 23.76 -3.32 0.89
N GLY A 177 24.84 -2.52 0.79
CA GLY A 177 24.73 -1.16 0.23
C GLY A 177 23.84 -0.30 1.12
N ASP A 178 22.88 0.39 0.51
CA ASP A 178 21.94 1.27 1.21
C ASP A 178 20.67 0.54 1.69
N THR A 179 20.58 -0.78 1.49
CA THR A 179 19.39 -1.57 1.85
C THR A 179 19.62 -2.34 3.15
N ALA A 180 18.75 -2.09 4.13
CA ALA A 180 18.64 -2.92 5.32
C ALA A 180 17.80 -4.17 5.06
N TYR A 181 18.21 -5.29 5.65
CA TYR A 181 17.56 -6.58 5.59
C TYR A 181 17.33 -7.12 7.00
N ILE A 182 16.09 -7.46 7.32
CA ILE A 182 15.67 -7.86 8.67
C ILE A 182 15.31 -9.35 8.67
N ALA A 183 15.81 -10.08 9.66
CA ALA A 183 15.59 -11.51 9.80
C ALA A 183 14.10 -11.83 10.01
N LEU A 184 13.56 -12.77 9.22
CA LEU A 184 12.16 -13.18 9.30
C LEU A 184 11.77 -13.72 10.68
N ASP A 185 12.66 -14.49 11.33
CA ASP A 185 12.44 -15.03 12.68
C ASP A 185 12.25 -13.89 13.70
N PHE A 186 12.99 -12.78 13.55
CA PHE A 186 12.86 -11.61 14.43
C PHE A 186 11.58 -10.82 14.13
N LEU A 187 11.28 -10.56 12.86
CA LEU A 187 10.03 -9.91 12.45
C LEU A 187 8.80 -10.65 12.99
N GLN A 188 8.81 -11.99 12.93
CA GLN A 188 7.69 -12.84 13.35
C GLN A 188 7.37 -12.73 14.85
N LYS A 189 8.31 -12.23 15.68
CA LYS A 189 8.07 -11.95 17.10
C LYS A 189 7.10 -10.79 17.34
N TYR A 190 7.08 -9.83 16.42
CA TYR A 190 6.36 -8.56 16.59
C TYR A 190 5.32 -8.28 15.50
N ALA A 191 5.29 -9.07 14.42
CA ALA A 191 4.33 -8.91 13.35
C ALA A 191 3.52 -10.19 13.11
N ASN A 192 2.28 -10.00 12.64
CA ASN A 192 1.34 -11.08 12.45
C ASN A 192 1.48 -11.77 11.09
N PHE A 193 2.45 -12.68 10.95
CA PHE A 193 2.61 -13.46 9.73
C PHE A 193 3.24 -14.84 9.98
N ASP A 194 2.98 -15.77 9.06
CA ASP A 194 3.68 -17.05 8.95
C ASP A 194 4.55 -17.09 7.70
N TYR A 195 5.63 -17.87 7.76
CA TYR A 195 6.45 -18.12 6.59
C TYR A 195 7.03 -19.54 6.52
N GLU A 196 7.35 -19.98 5.31
CA GLU A 196 8.11 -21.21 5.05
C GLU A 196 9.23 -20.92 4.02
N VAL A 197 10.43 -21.47 4.26
CA VAL A 197 11.59 -21.31 3.37
C VAL A 197 11.84 -22.58 2.54
N TYR A 198 12.16 -22.38 1.26
CA TYR A 198 12.48 -23.42 0.29
C TYR A 198 13.84 -23.14 -0.36
N LYS A 199 14.55 -24.18 -0.83
CA LYS A 199 15.97 -24.08 -1.25
C LYS A 199 16.22 -24.05 -2.76
N ASP A 200 15.29 -24.57 -3.57
CA ASP A 200 15.50 -24.75 -5.02
C ASP A 200 14.34 -24.17 -5.85
N PRO A 201 14.47 -22.93 -6.38
CA PRO A 201 15.45 -21.93 -5.94
C PRO A 201 15.14 -21.46 -4.53
N ALA A 202 16.11 -20.78 -3.90
CA ALA A 202 15.92 -20.20 -2.57
C ALA A 202 14.74 -19.24 -2.62
N ARG A 203 13.74 -19.43 -1.73
CA ARG A 203 12.55 -18.59 -1.69
C ARG A 203 11.84 -18.69 -0.35
N VAL A 204 11.06 -17.66 -0.04
CA VAL A 204 10.19 -17.61 1.13
C VAL A 204 8.73 -17.46 0.69
N VAL A 205 7.85 -18.22 1.34
CA VAL A 205 6.40 -18.13 1.17
C VAL A 205 5.82 -17.54 2.44
N ILE A 206 5.20 -16.37 2.34
CA ILE A 206 4.70 -15.57 3.44
C ILE A 206 3.17 -15.51 3.40
N THR A 207 2.55 -15.63 4.56
CA THR A 207 1.12 -15.38 4.77
C THR A 207 0.96 -14.36 5.88
N SER A 208 0.52 -13.15 5.52
CA SER A 208 0.13 -12.07 6.45
C SER A 208 -1.37 -11.78 6.41
N LYS A 209 -2.09 -12.24 5.38
CA LYS A 209 -3.56 -12.11 5.27
C LYS A 209 -4.24 -13.44 5.60
N PHE A 210 -4.79 -13.54 6.80
CA PHE A 210 -5.54 -14.70 7.31
C PHE A 210 -7.03 -14.63 6.93
N GLY A 211 -7.78 -15.72 7.15
CA GLY A 211 -9.20 -15.82 6.82
C GLY A 211 -9.55 -16.94 5.85
N GLU A 212 -10.72 -16.84 5.19
CA GLU A 212 -11.22 -17.86 4.27
C GLU A 212 -10.40 -17.91 2.96
N ARG A 213 -9.95 -19.11 2.57
CA ARG A 213 -9.32 -19.37 1.28
C ARG A 213 -9.98 -20.56 0.59
N GLN A 214 -10.08 -20.49 -0.73
CA GLN A 214 -10.50 -21.64 -1.54
C GLN A 214 -9.32 -22.58 -1.74
N THR A 215 -9.54 -23.87 -1.51
CA THR A 215 -8.51 -24.90 -1.65
C THR A 215 -9.04 -26.08 -2.46
N ALA A 216 -8.16 -26.81 -3.12
CA ALA A 216 -8.49 -28.05 -3.82
C ALA A 216 -7.34 -29.06 -3.73
N LYS A 217 -7.65 -30.34 -3.90
CA LYS A 217 -6.64 -31.42 -3.96
C LYS A 217 -6.36 -31.83 -5.40
N VAL A 218 -5.10 -32.14 -5.68
CA VAL A 218 -4.68 -32.73 -6.96
C VAL A 218 -5.21 -34.16 -7.08
N LYS A 219 -5.91 -34.46 -8.17
CA LYS A 219 -6.60 -35.73 -8.42
C LYS A 219 -5.64 -36.86 -8.84
N ASP A 220 -4.64 -36.51 -9.63
CA ASP A 220 -3.58 -37.37 -10.17
C ASP A 220 -2.35 -36.50 -10.51
N ASP A 221 -1.16 -37.10 -10.56
CA ASP A 221 0.11 -36.40 -10.82
C ASP A 221 -0.01 -35.45 -12.02
N SER A 222 0.37 -34.19 -11.79
CA SER A 222 0.14 -33.12 -12.74
C SER A 222 1.22 -32.04 -12.64
N GLN A 223 1.00 -30.95 -13.36
CA GLN A 223 1.98 -29.88 -13.52
C GLN A 223 1.25 -28.54 -13.43
N VAL A 224 1.81 -27.64 -12.61
CA VAL A 224 1.45 -26.23 -12.58
C VAL A 224 2.31 -25.52 -13.63
N ARG A 225 1.68 -24.72 -14.49
CA ARG A 225 2.29 -24.08 -15.66
C ARG A 225 2.22 -22.57 -15.56
N ILE A 226 3.11 -21.86 -16.26
CA ILE A 226 3.13 -20.39 -16.22
C ILE A 226 1.86 -19.76 -16.80
N LEU A 227 1.25 -20.38 -17.82
CA LEU A 227 -0.01 -19.95 -18.44
C LEU A 227 -0.96 -21.14 -18.62
N GLY A 228 -2.25 -20.84 -18.76
CA GLY A 228 -3.28 -21.83 -19.09
C GLY A 228 -3.05 -22.43 -20.48
N GLY A 229 -2.42 -23.60 -20.55
CA GLY A 229 -2.22 -24.31 -21.81
C GLY A 229 -1.24 -25.47 -21.69
N VAL A 230 -1.52 -26.59 -22.35
CA VAL A 230 -0.65 -27.79 -22.30
C VAL A 230 0.73 -27.56 -22.92
N LYS A 231 0.89 -26.50 -23.73
CA LYS A 231 2.16 -26.07 -24.33
C LYS A 231 2.91 -25.02 -23.51
N SER A 232 2.30 -24.53 -22.43
CA SER A 232 2.96 -23.59 -21.53
C SER A 232 4.03 -24.31 -20.71
N PRO A 233 5.22 -23.72 -20.52
CA PRO A 233 6.27 -24.28 -19.67
C PRO A 233 5.78 -24.61 -18.25
N VAL A 234 6.36 -25.65 -17.67
CA VAL A 234 6.05 -26.17 -16.33
C VAL A 234 6.83 -25.38 -15.28
N LEU A 235 6.14 -24.85 -14.27
CA LEU A 235 6.77 -24.24 -13.10
C LEU A 235 7.07 -25.29 -12.02
N GLU A 236 6.09 -26.16 -11.73
CA GLU A 236 6.21 -27.16 -10.66
C GLU A 236 5.43 -28.42 -11.00
N GLU A 237 5.99 -29.58 -10.64
CA GLU A 237 5.26 -30.85 -10.65
C GLU A 237 4.53 -31.03 -9.33
N VAL A 238 3.25 -31.40 -9.39
CA VAL A 238 2.41 -31.65 -8.21
C VAL A 238 1.93 -33.10 -8.21
N LYS A 239 1.91 -33.71 -7.04
CA LYS A 239 1.54 -35.11 -6.83
C LYS A 239 0.08 -35.26 -6.45
N LYS A 240 -0.47 -36.45 -6.73
CA LYS A 240 -1.81 -36.80 -6.27
C LYS A 240 -1.96 -36.56 -4.76
N GLY A 241 -2.96 -35.77 -4.39
CA GLY A 241 -3.28 -35.45 -3.01
C GLY A 241 -2.72 -34.11 -2.54
N ASP A 242 -1.78 -33.50 -3.27
CA ASP A 242 -1.26 -32.17 -2.95
C ASP A 242 -2.39 -31.16 -2.86
N LYS A 243 -2.31 -30.29 -1.85
CA LYS A 243 -3.28 -29.24 -1.60
C LYS A 243 -2.80 -27.95 -2.26
N LEU A 244 -3.68 -27.32 -3.04
CA LEU A 244 -3.42 -26.06 -3.71
C LEU A 244 -4.44 -25.01 -3.26
N THR A 245 -4.00 -23.76 -3.14
CA THR A 245 -4.90 -22.60 -3.01
C THR A 245 -5.44 -22.26 -4.39
N VAL A 246 -6.75 -22.13 -4.54
CA VAL A 246 -7.40 -21.75 -5.80
C VAL A 246 -7.64 -20.24 -5.80
N LEU A 247 -7.05 -19.54 -6.78
CA LEU A 247 -7.08 -18.08 -6.87
C LEU A 247 -8.11 -17.59 -7.89
N GLU A 248 -8.13 -18.22 -9.07
CA GLU A 248 -8.97 -17.80 -10.18
C GLU A 248 -9.43 -19.00 -11.01
N ASP A 249 -10.59 -18.87 -11.62
CA ASP A 249 -11.18 -19.87 -12.49
C ASP A 249 -11.17 -19.35 -13.94
N VAL A 250 -10.41 -20.00 -14.84
CA VAL A 250 -10.14 -19.51 -16.20
C VAL A 250 -10.40 -20.62 -17.24
N SER A 251 -11.62 -20.66 -17.78
CA SER A 251 -12.03 -21.61 -18.83
C SER A 251 -11.79 -23.09 -18.46
N ASP A 252 -10.84 -23.80 -19.05
CA ASP A 252 -10.50 -25.20 -18.68
C ASP A 252 -9.41 -25.31 -17.61
N TRP A 253 -8.91 -24.17 -17.13
CA TRP A 253 -7.80 -24.05 -16.18
C TRP A 253 -8.24 -23.32 -14.91
N LYS A 254 -7.46 -23.48 -13.84
CA LYS A 254 -7.53 -22.64 -12.65
C LYS A 254 -6.17 -22.05 -12.36
N LYS A 255 -6.14 -20.77 -11.98
CA LYS A 255 -4.97 -20.17 -11.36
C LYS A 255 -4.91 -20.65 -9.91
N VAL A 256 -3.76 -21.17 -9.51
CA VAL A 256 -3.53 -21.81 -8.20
C VAL A 256 -2.20 -21.38 -7.63
N CYS A 257 -2.10 -21.38 -6.30
CA CYS A 257 -0.82 -21.32 -5.59
C CYS A 257 -0.52 -22.68 -4.96
N THR A 258 0.69 -23.19 -5.17
CA THR A 258 1.17 -24.42 -4.52
C THR A 258 1.63 -24.13 -3.09
N LYS A 259 1.85 -25.19 -2.30
CA LYS A 259 2.42 -25.06 -0.96
C LYS A 259 3.78 -24.35 -1.00
N SER A 260 4.56 -24.61 -2.05
CA SER A 260 5.90 -24.05 -2.20
C SER A 260 5.93 -22.63 -2.78
N GLY A 261 4.78 -21.96 -2.88
CA GLY A 261 4.69 -20.56 -3.33
C GLY A 261 4.65 -20.37 -4.84
N ILE A 262 4.49 -21.42 -5.63
CA ILE A 262 4.39 -21.28 -7.08
C ILE A 262 2.96 -20.91 -7.46
N VAL A 263 2.80 -19.75 -8.09
CA VAL A 263 1.53 -19.25 -8.63
C VAL A 263 1.48 -19.50 -10.13
N GLY A 264 0.57 -20.36 -10.56
CA GLY A 264 0.43 -20.73 -11.96
C GLY A 264 -0.91 -21.37 -12.28
N TYR A 265 -0.96 -22.12 -13.39
CA TYR A 265 -2.19 -22.69 -13.92
C TYR A 265 -2.16 -24.21 -13.95
N ILE A 266 -3.26 -24.82 -13.53
CA ILE A 266 -3.49 -26.27 -13.60
C ILE A 266 -4.85 -26.55 -14.25
N GLN A 267 -4.99 -27.67 -14.96
CA GLN A 267 -6.26 -28.04 -15.58
C GLN A 267 -7.32 -28.34 -14.52
N LYS A 268 -8.54 -27.84 -14.72
CA LYS A 268 -9.68 -28.09 -13.82
C LYS A 268 -9.93 -29.57 -13.58
N SER A 269 -9.80 -30.39 -14.62
CA SER A 269 -10.02 -31.84 -14.57
C SER A 269 -9.03 -32.58 -13.66
N LYS A 270 -7.93 -31.93 -13.27
CA LYS A 270 -6.89 -32.44 -12.37
C LYS A 270 -7.12 -32.04 -10.91
N LEU A 271 -8.17 -31.28 -10.61
CA LEU A 271 -8.52 -30.88 -9.25
C LEU A 271 -9.78 -31.62 -8.77
N LYS A 272 -9.86 -31.85 -7.46
CA LYS A 272 -11.01 -32.42 -6.77
C LYS A 272 -11.12 -31.85 -5.36
N ASP A 273 -12.20 -32.19 -4.67
CA ASP A 273 -12.42 -31.87 -3.25
C ASP A 273 -12.27 -30.37 -2.94
N ALA A 274 -12.77 -29.52 -3.85
CA ALA A 274 -12.69 -28.07 -3.69
C ALA A 274 -13.54 -27.61 -2.50
N LYS A 275 -12.97 -26.81 -1.61
CA LYS A 275 -13.64 -26.32 -0.40
C LYS A 275 -13.03 -25.02 0.11
N LYS A 276 -13.82 -24.27 0.87
CA LYS A 276 -13.34 -23.18 1.71
C LYS A 276 -12.67 -23.74 2.95
N GLU A 277 -11.54 -23.14 3.32
CA GLU A 277 -10.88 -23.38 4.59
C GLU A 277 -10.46 -22.03 5.18
N THR A 278 -10.59 -21.90 6.49
CA THR A 278 -10.07 -20.74 7.21
C THR A 278 -8.64 -21.03 7.64
N ILE A 279 -7.73 -20.11 7.33
CA ILE A 279 -6.38 -20.10 7.87
C ILE A 279 -6.30 -19.01 8.94
N SER A 280 -5.53 -19.28 9.99
CA SER A 280 -5.31 -18.35 11.10
C SER A 280 -3.96 -18.65 11.72
N ARG A 281 -3.38 -17.65 12.37
CA ARG A 281 -2.22 -17.75 13.24
C ARG A 281 -2.62 -17.27 14.63
N GLU A 282 -2.09 -17.91 15.67
CA GLU A 282 -2.18 -17.38 17.02
C GLU A 282 -1.13 -16.27 17.16
N PHE A 283 -1.59 -15.04 17.28
CA PHE A 283 -0.77 -13.85 17.51
C PHE A 283 -1.61 -12.84 18.30
N GLU A 284 -1.03 -12.31 19.37
CA GLU A 284 -1.65 -11.28 20.18
C GLU A 284 -1.09 -9.94 19.70
N GLU A 285 -1.94 -9.12 19.08
CA GLU A 285 -1.56 -7.77 18.68
C GLU A 285 -1.30 -6.93 19.94
N PRO A 286 -0.21 -6.13 19.98
CA PRO A 286 0.02 -5.24 21.11
C PRO A 286 -1.12 -4.24 21.28
N ASP A 287 -1.60 -4.12 22.52
CA ASP A 287 -2.63 -3.14 22.88
C ASP A 287 -2.00 -1.83 23.34
N TYR A 288 -2.05 -0.81 22.47
CA TYR A 288 -1.56 0.54 22.75
C TYR A 288 -2.63 1.35 23.49
N THR A 289 -2.86 0.99 24.76
CA THR A 289 -3.86 1.68 25.59
C THR A 289 -3.52 3.16 25.76
N GLY A 290 -4.51 4.04 25.63
CA GLY A 290 -4.37 5.48 25.90
C GLY A 290 -5.11 5.95 27.16
N ILE A 291 -4.80 7.15 27.61
CA ILE A 291 -5.56 7.89 28.63
C ILE A 291 -6.86 8.38 28.00
N LYS A 292 -7.97 7.79 28.46
CA LYS A 292 -9.32 8.22 28.09
C LYS A 292 -9.95 8.99 29.24
N LYS A 293 -10.43 10.21 28.98
CA LYS A 293 -11.23 10.98 29.93
C LYS A 293 -12.69 10.49 29.92
N ASP A 294 -13.34 10.54 31.07
CA ASP A 294 -14.76 10.20 31.24
C ASP A 294 -15.70 11.38 30.98
N TYR A 295 -15.15 12.53 30.59
CA TYR A 295 -15.82 13.74 30.15
C TYR A 295 -15.40 14.13 28.72
N LYS A 296 -16.15 15.01 28.07
CA LYS A 296 -15.75 15.57 26.77
C LYS A 296 -14.69 16.65 26.94
N ILE A 297 -13.66 16.61 26.12
CA ILE A 297 -12.62 17.64 26.13
C ILE A 297 -13.21 18.97 25.63
N ASN A 298 -12.95 20.04 26.38
CA ASN A 298 -13.18 21.42 25.97
C ASN A 298 -11.84 22.13 26.11
N LEU A 299 -11.11 22.16 24.99
CA LEU A 299 -9.75 22.66 24.90
C LEU A 299 -9.73 24.06 24.26
N VAL A 300 -8.82 24.90 24.70
CA VAL A 300 -8.48 26.14 24.00
C VAL A 300 -6.97 26.31 23.93
N TRP A 301 -6.46 26.71 22.77
CA TRP A 301 -5.06 27.12 22.69
C TRP A 301 -4.91 28.53 23.24
N HIS A 302 -3.88 28.71 24.07
CA HIS A 302 -3.47 30.01 24.58
C HIS A 302 -2.13 30.37 23.94
N GLN A 303 -2.16 31.31 23.01
CA GLN A 303 -0.93 31.74 22.34
C GLN A 303 -0.09 32.61 23.27
N VAL A 304 0.93 31.99 23.87
CA VAL A 304 1.91 32.62 24.75
C VAL A 304 3.21 32.77 23.95
N THR A 305 3.71 34.01 23.83
CA THR A 305 4.89 34.30 22.98
C THR A 305 6.12 34.76 23.77
N SER A 306 6.02 34.81 25.11
CA SER A 306 7.13 35.14 26.00
C SER A 306 6.85 34.65 27.42
N GLU A 307 7.89 34.47 28.24
CA GLU A 307 7.73 34.10 29.65
C GLU A 307 6.82 35.06 30.43
N ALA A 308 6.93 36.38 30.17
CA ALA A 308 6.11 37.39 30.81
C ALA A 308 4.62 37.27 30.44
N ALA A 309 4.28 36.75 29.26
CA ALA A 309 2.90 36.56 28.86
C ALA A 309 2.18 35.47 29.69
N ASN A 310 2.92 34.60 30.38
CA ASN A 310 2.32 33.63 31.32
C ASN A 310 1.60 34.31 32.50
N GLU A 311 2.06 35.50 32.91
CA GLU A 311 1.45 36.23 34.04
C GLU A 311 0.00 36.66 33.75
N GLY A 312 -0.40 36.70 32.47
CA GLY A 312 -1.75 37.08 32.04
C GLY A 312 -2.82 35.98 32.13
N ILE A 313 -2.48 34.79 32.66
CA ILE A 313 -3.40 33.64 32.67
C ILE A 313 -4.69 33.90 33.46
N GLU A 314 -4.62 34.65 34.57
CA GLU A 314 -5.80 35.00 35.36
C GLU A 314 -6.81 35.80 34.53
N ASP A 315 -6.35 36.83 33.84
CA ASP A 315 -7.18 37.66 32.97
C ASP A 315 -7.72 36.85 31.78
N ALA A 316 -6.88 36.00 31.19
CA ALA A 316 -7.27 35.17 30.05
C ALA A 316 -8.38 34.17 30.41
N LEU A 317 -8.33 33.56 31.60
CA LEU A 317 -9.33 32.59 32.05
C LEU A 317 -10.61 33.23 32.63
N ALA A 318 -10.55 34.48 33.08
CA ALA A 318 -11.69 35.16 33.71
C ALA A 318 -12.95 35.22 32.83
N ALA A 319 -12.78 35.22 31.50
CA ALA A 319 -13.88 35.24 30.53
C ALA A 319 -14.38 33.85 30.12
N THR A 320 -13.73 32.77 30.56
CA THR A 320 -14.02 31.39 30.14
C THR A 320 -15.06 30.71 31.02
N LYS A 321 -15.80 29.74 30.47
CA LYS A 321 -16.72 28.88 31.22
C LYS A 321 -16.72 27.45 30.69
N GLY A 322 -16.76 26.48 31.60
CA GLY A 322 -16.83 25.05 31.24
C GLY A 322 -15.59 24.52 30.52
N LEU A 323 -14.51 25.30 30.44
CA LEU A 323 -13.21 24.86 29.96
C LEU A 323 -12.68 23.78 30.93
N ASN A 324 -12.04 22.74 30.40
CA ASN A 324 -11.38 21.71 31.20
C ASN A 324 -9.93 21.44 30.77
N THR A 325 -9.51 21.98 29.62
CA THR A 325 -8.14 21.84 29.12
C THR A 325 -7.66 23.14 28.49
N ILE A 326 -6.43 23.53 28.74
CA ILE A 326 -5.77 24.67 28.10
C ILE A 326 -4.44 24.24 27.48
N SER A 327 -4.16 24.72 26.28
CA SER A 327 -2.95 24.37 25.52
C SER A 327 -2.09 25.60 25.26
N PRO A 328 -1.12 25.92 26.13
CA PRO A 328 -0.21 27.04 25.92
C PRO A 328 0.88 26.71 24.89
N THR A 329 1.19 27.65 23.99
CA THR A 329 2.29 27.53 23.00
C THR A 329 3.65 27.73 23.66
N TRP A 330 4.18 26.68 24.29
CA TRP A 330 5.32 26.80 25.21
C TRP A 330 6.63 26.25 24.71
N PHE A 331 6.59 25.24 23.85
CA PHE A 331 7.79 24.59 23.35
C PHE A 331 7.93 24.83 21.85
N SER A 332 9.12 25.23 21.42
CA SER A 332 9.45 25.32 19.99
C SER A 332 10.77 24.63 19.75
N VAL A 333 10.83 23.77 18.73
CA VAL A 333 12.09 23.14 18.31
C VAL A 333 13.02 24.21 17.76
N THR A 334 14.28 24.21 18.20
CA THR A 334 15.27 25.25 17.86
C THR A 334 16.40 24.78 16.97
N ASP A 335 16.61 23.46 16.83
CA ASP A 335 17.63 22.90 15.94
C ASP A 335 17.38 21.44 15.57
N ASN A 336 18.16 20.95 14.59
CA ASN A 336 18.10 19.58 14.08
C ASN A 336 18.61 18.51 15.08
N SER A 337 19.20 18.92 16.21
CA SER A 337 19.58 18.00 17.29
C SER A 337 18.43 17.76 18.26
N GLY A 338 17.24 18.33 18.02
CA GLY A 338 16.07 18.16 18.86
C GLY A 338 16.09 19.02 20.12
N ASN A 339 16.87 20.11 20.15
CA ASN A 339 16.78 21.07 21.26
C ASN A 339 15.51 21.90 21.18
N ILE A 340 14.91 22.21 22.34
CA ILE A 340 13.73 23.07 22.44
C ILE A 340 14.05 24.36 23.18
N SER A 341 13.36 25.43 22.78
CA SER A 341 13.11 26.57 23.67
C SER A 341 11.86 26.27 24.51
N SER A 342 11.84 26.76 25.74
CA SER A 342 10.71 26.58 26.65
C SER A 342 10.45 27.88 27.39
N ILE A 343 9.19 28.30 27.37
CA ILE A 343 8.67 29.38 28.21
C ILE A 343 7.62 28.86 29.20
N ALA A 344 7.67 27.56 29.53
CA ALA A 344 6.75 26.95 30.48
C ALA A 344 6.88 27.55 31.89
N SER A 345 5.76 27.60 32.61
CA SER A 345 5.70 28.20 33.95
C SER A 345 4.92 27.31 34.91
N THR A 346 5.56 26.94 36.02
CA THR A 346 4.89 26.20 37.12
C THR A 346 3.75 27.01 37.73
N ASP A 347 3.92 28.33 37.91
CA ASP A 347 2.87 29.20 38.47
C ASP A 347 1.62 29.22 37.56
N TYR A 348 1.82 29.17 36.24
CA TYR A 348 0.73 29.06 35.28
C TYR A 348 -0.01 27.73 35.44
N VAL A 349 0.73 26.62 35.53
CA VAL A 349 0.13 25.28 35.70
C VAL A 349 -0.64 25.20 37.02
N ASP A 350 -0.04 25.65 38.11
CA ASP A 350 -0.67 25.67 39.44
C ASP A 350 -1.97 26.49 39.44
N TYR A 351 -2.00 27.64 38.73
CA TYR A 351 -3.22 28.44 38.59
C TYR A 351 -4.27 27.73 37.74
N ALA A 352 -3.89 27.13 36.60
CA ALA A 352 -4.80 26.36 35.75
C ALA A 352 -5.43 25.19 36.53
N HIS A 353 -4.62 24.46 37.31
CA HIS A 353 -5.08 23.38 38.18
C HIS A 353 -6.05 23.87 39.27
N GLN A 354 -5.81 25.05 39.86
CA GLN A 354 -6.74 25.67 40.81
C GLN A 354 -8.08 26.02 40.16
N CYS A 355 -8.08 26.35 38.87
CA CYS A 355 -9.29 26.53 38.06
C CYS A 355 -9.92 25.21 37.60
N GLY A 356 -9.31 24.06 37.91
CA GLY A 356 -9.79 22.73 37.50
C GLY A 356 -9.50 22.38 36.05
N LEU A 357 -8.51 23.03 35.43
CA LEU A 357 -8.07 22.79 34.06
C LEU A 357 -6.86 21.86 34.05
N GLU A 358 -6.77 21.01 33.03
CA GLU A 358 -5.53 20.34 32.66
C GLU A 358 -4.71 21.24 31.71
N VAL A 359 -3.39 21.16 31.79
CA VAL A 359 -2.47 21.85 30.88
C VAL A 359 -1.88 20.84 29.90
N TRP A 360 -2.19 20.99 28.61
CA TRP A 360 -1.58 20.21 27.54
C TRP A 360 -0.61 21.11 26.77
N ALA A 361 0.67 21.11 27.14
CA ALA A 361 1.62 22.07 26.59
C ALA A 361 1.93 21.77 25.11
N LEU A 362 1.81 22.79 24.26
CA LEU A 362 2.04 22.66 22.83
C LEU A 362 3.53 22.71 22.50
N VAL A 363 3.94 21.82 21.58
CA VAL A 363 5.24 21.86 20.91
C VAL A 363 5.08 22.08 19.41
N ASP A 364 5.79 23.07 18.86
CA ASP A 364 5.80 23.42 17.44
C ASP A 364 7.16 23.14 16.75
N ASN A 365 7.13 23.03 15.42
CA ASN A 365 8.30 22.98 14.52
C ASN A 365 8.45 24.25 13.66
N PHE A 366 8.03 25.43 14.15
CA PHE A 366 7.85 26.60 13.28
C PHE A 366 9.13 27.41 13.00
N ASP A 367 10.23 27.11 13.70
CA ASP A 367 11.53 27.71 13.42
C ASP A 367 12.02 27.30 12.03
N GLN A 368 12.04 28.26 11.10
CA GLN A 368 12.42 28.08 9.70
C GLN A 368 13.89 27.64 9.48
N ASN A 369 14.71 27.62 10.54
CA ASN A 369 16.09 27.13 10.48
C ASN A 369 16.20 25.64 10.79
N VAL A 370 15.11 25.00 11.24
CA VAL A 370 15.05 23.56 11.50
C VAL A 370 14.68 22.84 10.21
N ASP A 371 15.44 21.81 9.87
CA ASP A 371 15.13 20.91 8.77
C ASP A 371 14.47 19.66 9.35
N ASP A 372 13.17 19.48 9.07
CA ASP A 372 12.38 18.36 9.60
C ASP A 372 12.97 16.99 9.21
N MET A 373 13.61 16.87 8.04
CA MET A 373 14.26 15.62 7.62
C MET A 373 15.47 15.33 8.51
N GLU A 374 16.34 16.32 8.73
CA GLU A 374 17.51 16.16 9.60
C GLU A 374 17.09 15.91 11.06
N LEU A 375 16.07 16.62 11.55
CA LEU A 375 15.53 16.47 12.89
C LEU A 375 14.94 15.07 13.12
N LEU A 376 14.04 14.62 12.23
CA LEU A 376 13.20 13.47 12.50
C LEU A 376 13.79 12.16 11.99
N SER A 377 14.67 12.17 10.99
CA SER A 377 15.27 10.93 10.47
C SER A 377 16.32 10.31 11.40
N HIS A 378 16.86 11.09 12.35
CA HIS A 378 17.86 10.65 13.34
C HIS A 378 17.22 10.27 14.68
N THR A 379 17.47 9.04 15.11
CA THR A 379 16.97 8.49 16.37
C THR A 379 17.50 9.27 17.56
N SER A 380 18.77 9.68 17.55
CA SER A 380 19.33 10.49 18.64
C SER A 380 18.68 11.87 18.76
N SER A 381 18.30 12.52 17.65
CA SER A 381 17.60 13.80 17.66
C SER A 381 16.18 13.69 18.18
N ARG A 382 15.42 12.68 17.73
CA ARG A 382 14.07 12.39 18.27
C ARG A 382 14.12 12.10 19.76
N GLU A 383 15.02 11.23 20.19
CA GLU A 383 15.20 10.93 21.62
C GLU A 383 15.54 12.18 22.44
N ASN A 384 16.39 13.08 21.93
CA ASN A 384 16.73 14.31 22.64
C ASN A 384 15.52 15.24 22.78
N LEU A 385 14.71 15.38 21.72
CA LEU A 385 13.47 16.16 21.73
C LEU A 385 12.46 15.59 22.72
N GLU A 386 12.16 14.31 22.61
CA GLU A 386 11.19 13.62 23.46
C GLU A 386 11.55 13.69 24.94
N ASN A 387 12.83 13.46 25.26
CA ASN A 387 13.31 13.55 26.63
C ASN A 387 13.19 14.97 27.18
N GLN A 388 13.46 16.01 26.39
CA GLN A 388 13.29 17.39 26.82
C GLN A 388 11.82 17.73 27.08
N LEU A 389 10.91 17.33 26.19
CA LEU A 389 9.47 17.55 26.34
C LEU A 389 8.92 16.89 27.61
N VAL A 390 9.23 15.61 27.81
CA VAL A 390 8.76 14.86 28.98
C VAL A 390 9.36 15.39 30.27
N ASN A 391 10.66 15.74 30.27
CA ASN A 391 11.29 16.33 31.45
C ASN A 391 10.69 17.71 31.78
N ALA A 392 10.45 18.56 30.78
CA ALA A 392 9.80 19.85 30.99
C ALA A 392 8.37 19.69 31.52
N ALA A 393 7.63 18.69 31.02
CA ALA A 393 6.30 18.37 31.49
C ALA A 393 6.29 17.98 32.98
N LEU A 394 7.15 17.02 33.35
CA LEU A 394 7.28 16.56 34.74
C LEU A 394 7.78 17.65 35.69
N GLN A 395 8.69 18.51 35.26
CA GLN A 395 9.25 19.60 36.08
C GLN A 395 8.21 20.68 36.39
N ASN A 396 7.29 20.96 35.46
CA ASN A 396 6.29 22.01 35.60
C ASN A 396 4.90 21.49 36.03
N GLY A 397 4.73 20.18 36.20
CA GLY A 397 3.44 19.59 36.56
C GLY A 397 2.41 19.56 35.42
N ILE A 398 2.86 19.62 34.16
CA ILE A 398 2.01 19.59 32.96
C ILE A 398 1.33 18.23 32.84
N ASP A 399 0.06 18.21 32.40
CA ASP A 399 -0.77 17.01 32.31
C ASP A 399 -0.67 16.30 30.96
N GLY A 400 -0.26 17.00 29.91
CA GLY A 400 -0.12 16.45 28.57
C GLY A 400 0.80 17.24 27.64
N ILE A 401 1.16 16.61 26.53
CA ILE A 401 1.92 17.22 25.43
C ILE A 401 1.01 17.25 24.20
N ASN A 402 0.88 18.42 23.59
CA ASN A 402 0.15 18.62 22.35
C ASN A 402 1.16 18.87 21.21
N VAL A 403 1.27 17.94 20.27
CA VAL A 403 2.21 18.07 19.14
C VAL A 403 1.52 18.81 17.99
N ASP A 404 2.04 19.98 17.65
CA ASP A 404 1.58 20.82 16.53
C ASP A 404 2.70 20.98 15.50
N PHE A 405 3.01 19.87 14.83
CA PHE A 405 4.03 19.83 13.79
C PHE A 405 3.35 20.05 12.44
N GLU A 406 3.65 21.20 11.83
CA GLU A 406 3.02 21.67 10.62
C GLU A 406 3.96 21.59 9.42
N GLN A 407 3.38 21.60 8.21
CA GLN A 407 4.12 21.62 6.94
C GLN A 407 5.15 20.49 6.73
N ILE A 408 5.03 19.37 7.47
CA ILE A 408 5.87 18.18 7.30
C ILE A 408 5.90 17.74 5.81
N PRO A 409 7.09 17.65 5.19
CA PRO A 409 7.24 17.15 3.83
C PRO A 409 6.83 15.68 3.68
N THR A 410 6.43 15.28 2.47
CA THR A 410 5.96 13.91 2.21
C THR A 410 7.02 12.85 2.50
N ASP A 411 8.29 13.12 2.20
CA ASP A 411 9.41 12.24 2.46
C ASP A 411 9.81 12.19 3.94
N VAL A 412 9.31 13.10 4.77
CA VAL A 412 9.53 13.11 6.23
C VAL A 412 8.42 12.35 6.99
N GLY A 413 7.32 12.01 6.33
CA GLY A 413 6.15 11.38 6.98
C GLY A 413 6.45 10.13 7.80
N GLU A 414 7.32 9.23 7.31
CA GLU A 414 7.71 8.01 8.05
C GLU A 414 8.51 8.32 9.33
N HIS A 415 9.30 9.39 9.31
CA HIS A 415 10.11 9.86 10.42
C HIS A 415 9.24 10.56 11.48
N TYR A 416 8.27 11.35 11.02
CA TYR A 416 7.31 12.02 11.89
C TYR A 416 6.43 11.03 12.66
N ILE A 417 5.85 10.02 11.99
CA ILE A 417 5.06 9.02 12.71
C ILE A 417 5.93 8.20 13.67
N GLN A 418 7.21 8.00 13.36
CA GLN A 418 8.14 7.36 14.30
C GLN A 418 8.37 8.19 15.57
N PHE A 419 8.51 9.51 15.45
CA PHE A 419 8.54 10.43 16.61
C PHE A 419 7.27 10.31 17.47
N ILE A 420 6.08 10.29 16.85
CA ILE A 420 4.82 10.12 17.59
C ILE A 420 4.75 8.76 18.31
N ARG A 421 5.21 7.68 17.67
CA ARG A 421 5.27 6.34 18.27
C ARG A 421 6.15 6.34 19.52
N GLU A 422 7.36 6.88 19.42
CA GLU A 422 8.35 6.96 20.50
C GLU A 422 7.85 7.86 21.65
N LEU A 423 7.39 9.07 21.34
CA LEU A 423 6.81 9.99 22.33
C LEU A 423 5.61 9.37 23.05
N SER A 424 4.75 8.61 22.36
CA SER A 424 3.60 7.94 22.98
C SER A 424 4.00 6.98 24.11
N VAL A 425 5.13 6.28 23.96
CA VAL A 425 5.65 5.37 24.98
C VAL A 425 6.03 6.18 26.22
N LEU A 426 6.78 7.26 26.03
CA LEU A 426 7.24 8.11 27.13
C LEU A 426 6.08 8.80 27.85
N CYS A 427 5.09 9.31 27.11
CA CYS A 427 3.87 9.87 27.71
C CYS A 427 3.11 8.83 28.54
N ARG A 428 2.90 7.63 27.99
CA ARG A 428 2.15 6.54 28.66
C ARG A 428 2.84 6.00 29.91
N VAL A 429 4.17 5.96 29.95
CA VAL A 429 4.89 5.53 31.16
C VAL A 429 4.92 6.61 32.24
N ASN A 430 4.79 7.89 31.85
CA ASN A 430 4.76 9.04 32.76
C ASN A 430 3.34 9.56 33.07
N ASN A 431 2.29 8.90 32.56
CA ASN A 431 0.90 9.31 32.73
C ASN A 431 0.62 10.74 32.22
N LEU A 432 1.23 11.10 31.10
CA LEU A 432 0.97 12.32 30.35
C LEU A 432 0.00 12.02 29.21
N VAL A 433 -0.98 12.91 28.99
CA VAL A 433 -1.82 12.87 27.78
C VAL A 433 -0.97 13.21 26.56
N LEU A 434 -1.12 12.47 25.47
CA LEU A 434 -0.57 12.84 24.16
C LEU A 434 -1.70 13.20 23.18
N SER A 435 -1.70 14.45 22.72
CA SER A 435 -2.55 14.89 21.60
C SER A 435 -1.71 15.32 20.40
N VAL A 436 -2.27 15.15 19.19
CA VAL A 436 -1.60 15.52 17.94
C VAL A 436 -2.55 16.34 17.06
N ASP A 437 -2.11 17.54 16.69
CA ASP A 437 -2.84 18.45 15.82
C ASP A 437 -2.65 18.01 14.35
N ASN A 438 -3.73 18.03 13.59
CA ASN A 438 -3.73 17.61 12.19
C ASN A 438 -4.57 18.58 11.35
N TYR A 439 -4.10 18.84 10.14
CA TYR A 439 -4.92 19.46 9.11
C TYR A 439 -6.19 18.65 8.83
N VAL A 440 -7.20 19.34 8.28
CA VAL A 440 -8.35 18.64 7.68
C VAL A 440 -7.86 17.61 6.66
N PRO A 441 -8.30 16.35 6.76
CA PRO A 441 -7.89 15.27 5.87
C PRO A 441 -8.08 15.61 4.38
N LYS A 442 -7.00 15.50 3.60
CA LYS A 442 -7.02 15.61 2.14
C LYS A 442 -6.04 14.60 1.53
N GLY A 443 -6.17 14.30 0.24
CA GLY A 443 -5.32 13.31 -0.41
C GLY A 443 -3.81 13.64 -0.34
N TYR A 444 -3.46 14.93 -0.29
CA TYR A 444 -2.07 15.41 -0.27
C TYR A 444 -1.42 15.45 1.11
N ASN A 445 -2.14 15.18 2.20
CA ASN A 445 -1.60 15.16 3.57
C ASN A 445 -1.66 13.77 4.24
N THR A 446 -1.81 12.72 3.43
CA THR A 446 -1.89 11.32 3.92
C THR A 446 -0.60 10.82 4.58
N HIS A 447 0.54 11.44 4.26
CA HIS A 447 1.85 11.15 4.86
C HIS A 447 1.96 11.52 6.34
N TYR A 448 0.95 12.14 6.94
CA TYR A 448 0.89 12.33 8.39
C TYR A 448 0.53 11.05 9.15
N HIS A 449 0.08 9.97 8.47
CA HIS A 449 -0.25 8.69 9.10
C HIS A 449 -1.31 8.78 10.22
N ARG A 450 -2.37 9.58 10.00
CA ARG A 450 -3.44 9.83 10.99
C ARG A 450 -4.04 8.57 11.61
N GLU A 451 -4.22 7.49 10.84
CA GLU A 451 -4.70 6.20 11.37
C GLU A 451 -3.78 5.66 12.48
N GLU A 452 -2.47 5.66 12.24
CA GLU A 452 -1.49 5.21 13.23
C GLU A 452 -1.36 6.19 14.40
N GLN A 453 -1.52 7.50 14.16
CA GLN A 453 -1.64 8.46 15.27
C GLN A 453 -2.85 8.13 16.16
N GLY A 454 -3.98 7.71 15.57
CA GLY A 454 -5.16 7.25 16.32
C GLY A 454 -4.92 5.99 17.17
N VAL A 455 -3.91 5.19 16.82
CA VAL A 455 -3.44 4.07 17.66
C VAL A 455 -2.54 4.58 18.79
N MET A 456 -1.57 5.44 18.46
CA MET A 456 -0.48 5.82 19.37
C MET A 456 -0.84 6.92 20.37
N ALA A 457 -1.58 7.94 19.92
CA ALA A 457 -1.98 9.09 20.73
C ALA A 457 -3.29 8.84 21.51
N ASP A 458 -3.51 9.66 22.54
CA ASP A 458 -4.75 9.66 23.31
C ASP A 458 -5.85 10.41 22.57
N TYR A 459 -5.49 11.54 21.94
CA TYR A 459 -6.39 12.35 21.12
C TYR A 459 -5.74 12.76 19.80
N VAL A 460 -6.56 12.81 18.75
CA VAL A 460 -6.22 13.42 17.46
C VAL A 460 -7.11 14.65 17.33
N ILE A 461 -6.48 15.82 17.21
CA ILE A 461 -7.19 17.10 17.09
C ILE A 461 -7.18 17.53 15.63
N ILE A 462 -8.35 17.67 15.04
CA ILE A 462 -8.49 18.19 13.67
C ILE A 462 -8.60 19.71 13.75
N MET A 463 -7.64 20.42 13.16
CA MET A 463 -7.71 21.85 12.92
C MET A 463 -8.79 22.14 11.88
N GLY A 464 -10.06 22.14 12.31
CA GLY A 464 -11.25 22.34 11.48
C GLY A 464 -11.42 23.78 11.01
N TYR A 465 -10.33 24.45 10.65
CA TYR A 465 -10.24 25.82 10.19
C TYR A 465 -9.11 25.98 9.17
N ASP A 466 -8.87 27.22 8.72
CA ASP A 466 -7.97 27.57 7.63
C ASP A 466 -8.31 26.89 6.29
N GLU A 467 -9.61 26.71 6.00
CA GLU A 467 -10.11 26.39 4.66
C GLU A 467 -9.64 27.45 3.64
N HIS A 468 -9.75 28.73 4.01
CA HIS A 468 -9.13 29.86 3.33
C HIS A 468 -8.26 30.63 4.33
N PHE A 469 -6.99 30.87 3.99
CA PHE A 469 -5.96 31.42 4.86
C PHE A 469 -5.25 32.61 4.19
N ALA A 470 -4.28 33.24 4.87
CA ALA A 470 -3.63 34.47 4.38
C ALA A 470 -3.08 34.41 2.95
N GLY A 471 -2.71 33.22 2.47
CA GLY A 471 -2.13 32.98 1.15
C GLY A 471 -3.12 32.47 0.08
N SER A 472 -4.42 32.34 0.40
CA SER A 472 -5.41 31.88 -0.58
C SER A 472 -5.59 32.90 -1.72
N TYR A 473 -5.78 32.41 -2.94
CA TYR A 473 -5.98 33.24 -4.14
C TYR A 473 -7.39 33.80 -4.27
N GLU A 474 -8.33 33.33 -3.46
CA GLU A 474 -9.71 33.79 -3.40
C GLU A 474 -10.16 33.99 -1.96
N ALA A 475 -11.10 34.93 -1.76
CA ALA A 475 -11.73 35.14 -0.47
C ALA A 475 -12.70 34.00 -0.15
N GLY A 476 -12.72 33.57 1.09
CA GLY A 476 -13.65 32.54 1.54
C GLY A 476 -13.72 32.40 3.05
N SER A 477 -14.53 31.43 3.46
CA SER A 477 -14.68 31.09 4.88
C SER A 477 -13.41 30.48 5.44
N VAL A 478 -13.11 30.79 6.70
CA VAL A 478 -12.04 30.11 7.45
C VAL A 478 -12.46 28.68 7.83
N ALA A 479 -13.74 28.42 8.05
CA ALA A 479 -14.26 27.13 8.49
C ALA A 479 -15.72 26.96 8.04
N SER A 480 -15.97 26.73 6.76
CA SER A 480 -17.33 26.48 6.30
C SER A 480 -17.87 25.18 6.90
N TYR A 481 -19.19 25.10 7.09
CA TYR A 481 -19.83 23.90 7.66
C TYR A 481 -19.47 22.61 6.90
N ASN A 482 -19.43 22.65 5.57
CA ASN A 482 -19.12 21.47 4.76
C ASN A 482 -17.65 21.05 4.89
N TYR A 483 -16.73 22.01 5.01
CA TYR A 483 -15.32 21.74 5.25
C TYR A 483 -15.09 21.04 6.59
N VAL A 484 -15.69 21.57 7.66
CA VAL A 484 -15.64 20.95 9.00
C VAL A 484 -16.28 19.57 8.98
N LYS A 485 -17.45 19.43 8.35
CA LYS A 485 -18.14 18.15 8.24
C LYS A 485 -17.31 17.10 7.51
N GLU A 486 -16.73 17.45 6.36
CA GLU A 486 -15.84 16.55 5.60
C GLU A 486 -14.63 16.15 6.45
N GLY A 487 -14.01 17.11 7.15
CA GLY A 487 -12.87 16.83 8.02
C GLY A 487 -13.18 15.82 9.12
N ILE A 488 -14.35 15.94 9.76
CA ILE A 488 -14.83 14.97 10.75
C ILE A 488 -15.09 13.60 10.09
N GLU A 489 -15.85 13.56 8.99
CA GLU A 489 -16.23 12.31 8.32
C GLU A 489 -15.03 11.51 7.79
N GLU A 490 -14.03 12.19 7.24
CA GLU A 490 -12.78 11.57 6.77
C GLU A 490 -11.92 11.08 7.94
N THR A 491 -11.82 11.86 9.01
CA THR A 491 -11.05 11.47 10.21
C THR A 491 -11.63 10.21 10.86
N LEU A 492 -12.96 10.11 10.94
CA LEU A 492 -13.66 8.97 11.55
C LEU A 492 -13.51 7.65 10.77
N ARG A 493 -12.94 7.68 9.56
CA ARG A 493 -12.56 6.44 8.84
C ARG A 493 -11.29 5.81 9.41
N ASP A 494 -10.44 6.63 10.03
CA ASP A 494 -9.11 6.25 10.48
C ASP A 494 -9.02 6.21 12.02
N VAL A 495 -9.71 7.12 12.70
CA VAL A 495 -9.60 7.33 14.15
C VAL A 495 -10.96 7.12 14.84
N PRO A 496 -11.02 6.32 15.92
CA PRO A 496 -12.25 6.18 16.71
C PRO A 496 -12.78 7.52 17.23
N ALA A 497 -14.10 7.73 17.16
CA ALA A 497 -14.74 9.00 17.54
C ALA A 497 -14.40 9.48 18.96
N ASP A 498 -14.22 8.55 19.89
CA ASP A 498 -13.87 8.84 21.29
C ASP A 498 -12.41 9.26 21.51
N LYS A 499 -11.61 9.35 20.45
CA LYS A 499 -10.28 9.99 20.42
C LYS A 499 -10.22 11.26 19.56
N VAL A 500 -11.27 11.56 18.79
CA VAL A 500 -11.25 12.71 17.86
C VAL A 500 -11.76 13.96 18.55
N ILE A 501 -10.99 15.04 18.48
CA ILE A 501 -11.41 16.39 18.86
C ILE A 501 -11.45 17.23 17.59
N ASN A 502 -12.50 18.01 17.37
CA ASN A 502 -12.52 18.97 16.26
C ASN A 502 -12.32 20.39 16.80
N ALA A 503 -11.40 21.13 16.20
CA ALA A 503 -11.13 22.51 16.51
C ALA A 503 -12.00 23.46 15.68
N VAL A 504 -12.41 24.58 16.28
CA VAL A 504 -13.10 25.68 15.59
C VAL A 504 -12.32 26.99 15.74
N PRO A 505 -12.42 27.91 14.77
CA PRO A 505 -11.76 29.19 14.88
C PRO A 505 -12.63 30.18 15.68
N PHE A 506 -11.99 30.93 16.56
CA PHE A 506 -12.54 32.13 17.20
C PHE A 506 -12.21 33.40 16.39
N TYR A 507 -11.69 33.24 15.19
CA TYR A 507 -11.41 34.33 14.26
C TYR A 507 -12.07 34.08 12.92
N THR A 508 -12.13 35.14 12.14
CA THR A 508 -12.39 35.08 10.70
C THR A 508 -11.32 35.90 9.97
N ARG A 509 -11.42 35.98 8.64
CA ARG A 509 -10.60 36.85 7.82
C ARG A 509 -11.45 37.92 7.15
N LEU A 510 -11.02 39.17 7.30
CA LEU A 510 -11.51 40.26 6.46
C LEU A 510 -10.68 40.29 5.20
N TRP A 511 -11.32 39.98 4.07
CA TRP A 511 -10.70 39.94 2.76
C TRP A 511 -10.85 41.28 2.05
N ASN A 512 -9.80 41.69 1.34
CA ASN A 512 -9.82 42.81 0.41
C ASN A 512 -9.47 42.30 -0.99
N GLU A 513 -10.43 42.37 -1.91
CA GLU A 513 -10.27 41.98 -3.30
C GLU A 513 -10.13 43.22 -4.20
N THR A 514 -9.08 43.27 -5.01
CA THR A 514 -8.88 44.31 -6.04
C THR A 514 -8.64 43.68 -7.40
N PRO A 515 -9.15 44.21 -8.52
CA PRO A 515 -8.82 43.70 -9.85
C PRO A 515 -7.30 43.73 -10.11
N LYS A 516 -6.74 42.62 -10.63
CA LYS A 516 -5.30 42.56 -10.95
C LYS A 516 -4.93 43.52 -12.08
N THR A 517 -3.79 44.21 -11.92
CA THR A 517 -3.21 45.02 -13.01
C THR A 517 -2.72 44.13 -14.17
N ASP A 518 -2.41 44.74 -15.32
CA ASP A 518 -1.79 44.00 -16.44
C ASP A 518 -0.41 43.45 -16.04
N GLU A 519 0.34 44.18 -15.21
CA GLU A 519 1.63 43.78 -14.68
C GLU A 519 1.52 42.57 -13.74
N GLU A 520 0.60 42.61 -12.77
CA GLU A 520 0.36 41.48 -11.84
C GLU A 520 -0.10 40.23 -12.61
N ARG A 521 -0.97 40.39 -13.61
CA ARG A 521 -1.37 39.29 -14.51
C ARG A 521 -0.20 38.74 -15.32
N ALA A 522 0.78 39.57 -15.67
CA ALA A 522 1.99 39.13 -16.37
C ALA A 522 2.95 38.38 -15.43
N GLU A 523 3.08 38.83 -14.18
CA GLU A 523 3.88 38.17 -13.12
C GLU A 523 3.32 36.78 -12.76
N ASP A 524 2.00 36.65 -12.72
CA ASP A 524 1.33 35.38 -12.38
C ASP A 524 1.42 34.33 -13.50
N GLN A 525 1.83 34.68 -14.72
CA GLN A 525 1.82 33.76 -15.85
C GLN A 525 2.65 32.50 -15.57
N GLY A 526 2.01 31.33 -15.74
CA GLY A 526 2.63 30.04 -15.49
C GLY A 526 2.55 29.55 -14.04
N THR A 527 1.89 30.32 -13.17
CA THR A 527 1.55 29.92 -11.79
C THR A 527 0.06 29.64 -11.66
N GLU A 528 -0.35 29.05 -10.53
CA GLU A 528 -1.78 28.84 -10.22
C GLU A 528 -2.56 30.16 -10.12
N ALA A 529 -1.90 31.22 -9.62
CA ALA A 529 -2.47 32.55 -9.45
C ALA A 529 -3.04 33.14 -10.76
N ALA A 530 -2.54 32.71 -11.92
CA ALA A 530 -3.02 33.18 -13.23
C ALA A 530 -4.51 32.87 -13.50
N SER A 531 -5.09 31.88 -12.79
CA SER A 531 -6.50 31.52 -12.91
C SER A 531 -7.44 32.49 -12.21
N TYR A 532 -6.91 33.39 -11.38
CA TYR A 532 -7.68 34.29 -10.52
C TYR A 532 -7.56 35.72 -11.03
N SER A 533 -8.71 36.37 -11.28
CA SER A 533 -8.78 37.73 -11.81
C SER A 533 -8.58 38.83 -10.75
N MET A 534 -8.74 38.46 -9.48
CA MET A 534 -8.63 39.37 -8.34
C MET A 534 -7.33 39.12 -7.59
N LYS A 535 -6.68 40.19 -7.16
CA LYS A 535 -5.68 40.16 -6.10
C LYS A 535 -6.41 40.20 -4.77
N VAL A 536 -5.98 39.34 -3.86
CA VAL A 536 -6.63 39.17 -2.57
C VAL A 536 -5.59 39.39 -1.48
N THR A 537 -5.96 40.17 -0.46
CA THR A 537 -5.24 40.25 0.81
C THR A 537 -6.23 40.04 1.95
N SER A 538 -5.74 39.67 3.13
CA SER A 538 -6.60 39.52 4.29
C SER A 538 -5.91 39.78 5.60
N GLU A 539 -6.70 40.18 6.59
CA GLU A 539 -6.33 40.24 8.00
C GLU A 539 -7.22 39.32 8.83
N ALA A 540 -6.64 38.68 9.85
CA ALA A 540 -7.40 37.87 10.80
C ALA A 540 -8.00 38.78 11.87
N LEU A 541 -9.27 38.59 12.18
CA LEU A 541 -10.01 39.38 13.18
C LEU A 541 -10.70 38.43 14.17
N GLY A 542 -10.62 38.72 15.46
CA GLY A 542 -11.44 38.05 16.48
C GLY A 542 -12.93 38.37 16.29
N MET A 543 -13.82 37.62 16.96
CA MET A 543 -15.26 37.71 16.75
C MET A 543 -15.83 39.12 16.99
N GLU A 544 -15.42 39.77 18.10
CA GLU A 544 -15.90 41.13 18.42
C GLU A 544 -15.39 42.16 17.42
N GLU A 545 -14.11 42.10 17.07
CA GLU A 545 -13.49 43.00 16.10
C GLU A 545 -14.12 42.84 14.71
N ALA A 546 -14.33 41.60 14.26
CA ALA A 546 -14.98 41.29 12.99
C ALA A 546 -16.41 41.88 12.93
N ALA A 547 -17.21 41.70 13.98
CA ALA A 547 -18.55 42.28 14.07
C ALA A 547 -18.50 43.82 14.08
N GLN A 548 -17.54 44.42 14.77
CA GLN A 548 -17.33 45.86 14.78
C GLN A 548 -16.99 46.39 13.38
N ARG A 549 -16.06 45.76 12.66
CA ARG A 549 -15.67 46.17 11.30
C ARG A 549 -16.87 46.18 10.34
N VAL A 550 -17.72 45.16 10.41
CA VAL A 550 -18.95 45.08 9.61
C VAL A 550 -19.92 46.21 9.96
N SER A 551 -20.10 46.48 11.26
CA SER A 551 -20.97 47.55 11.74
C SER A 551 -20.47 48.94 11.34
N GLU A 552 -19.17 49.20 11.43
CA GLU A 552 -18.55 50.46 11.04
C GLU A 552 -18.67 50.73 9.53
N ALA A 553 -18.58 49.68 8.71
CA ALA A 553 -18.81 49.76 7.28
C ALA A 553 -20.30 50.01 6.91
N GLY A 554 -21.23 49.84 7.85
CA GLY A 554 -22.67 49.90 7.58
C GLY A 554 -23.14 48.80 6.62
N ALA A 555 -22.39 47.69 6.55
CA ALA A 555 -22.68 46.59 5.64
C ALA A 555 -23.90 45.79 6.12
N THR A 556 -24.68 45.26 5.18
CA THR A 556 -25.80 44.38 5.50
C THR A 556 -25.29 42.96 5.70
N VAL A 557 -25.58 42.36 6.85
CA VAL A 557 -25.27 40.96 7.14
C VAL A 557 -26.37 40.06 6.63
N THR A 558 -26.00 39.01 5.91
CA THR A 558 -26.92 37.98 5.42
C THR A 558 -26.38 36.60 5.75
N TRP A 559 -27.26 35.69 6.16
CA TRP A 559 -26.90 34.29 6.40
C TRP A 559 -26.55 33.58 5.09
N ASP A 560 -25.31 33.09 4.98
CA ASP A 560 -24.89 32.16 3.94
C ASP A 560 -25.24 30.73 4.37
N ASP A 561 -26.27 30.16 3.74
CA ASP A 561 -26.75 28.83 4.11
C ASP A 561 -25.80 27.69 3.70
N THR A 562 -24.86 27.93 2.78
CA THR A 562 -23.88 26.92 2.35
C THR A 562 -22.74 26.86 3.37
N ALA A 563 -22.18 28.03 3.71
CA ALA A 563 -21.10 28.12 4.69
C ALA A 563 -21.61 27.95 6.13
N LYS A 564 -22.91 28.20 6.36
CA LYS A 564 -23.56 28.33 7.67
C LYS A 564 -22.90 29.40 8.55
N GLN A 565 -22.72 30.57 7.96
CA GLN A 565 -22.11 31.72 8.60
C GLN A 565 -22.85 32.99 8.21
N ASN A 566 -22.73 34.01 9.04
CA ASN A 566 -23.15 35.35 8.68
C ASN A 566 -22.12 35.98 7.74
N TYR A 567 -22.56 36.38 6.56
CA TYR A 567 -21.73 36.97 5.51
C TYR A 567 -22.01 38.46 5.35
N ALA A 568 -20.96 39.24 5.11
CA ALA A 568 -21.08 40.63 4.71
C ALA A 568 -20.08 40.97 3.58
N GLU A 569 -20.52 41.87 2.70
CA GLU A 569 -19.70 42.45 1.63
C GLU A 569 -19.98 43.95 1.53
N TRP A 570 -18.95 44.74 1.25
CA TRP A 570 -19.09 46.15 0.93
C TRP A 570 -17.98 46.64 0.00
N GLN A 571 -18.23 47.78 -0.64
CA GLN A 571 -17.24 48.44 -1.50
C GLN A 571 -16.34 49.36 -0.67
N GLY A 572 -15.04 49.25 -0.90
CA GLY A 572 -14.00 50.12 -0.37
C GLY A 572 -13.56 51.19 -1.38
N ASP A 573 -12.44 51.84 -1.07
CA ASP A 573 -11.79 52.78 -1.99
C ASP A 573 -11.03 52.03 -3.10
N ASN A 574 -10.74 52.70 -4.23
CA ASN A 574 -9.89 52.19 -5.32
C ASN A 574 -10.30 50.80 -5.89
N ASP A 575 -11.59 50.61 -6.14
CA ASP A 575 -12.17 49.35 -6.67
C ASP A 575 -11.96 48.13 -5.76
N SER A 576 -11.65 48.35 -4.47
CA SER A 576 -11.62 47.29 -3.44
C SER A 576 -13.01 46.79 -3.11
N THR A 577 -13.17 45.47 -3.04
CA THR A 577 -14.35 44.81 -2.45
C THR A 577 -13.92 44.10 -1.18
N TYR A 578 -14.57 44.44 -0.06
CA TYR A 578 -14.34 43.76 1.21
C TYR A 578 -15.34 42.63 1.41
N ARG A 579 -14.87 41.47 1.87
CA ARG A 579 -15.70 40.28 2.15
C ARG A 579 -15.33 39.66 3.48
N ILE A 580 -16.32 39.15 4.22
CA ILE A 580 -16.11 38.50 5.51
C ILE A 580 -17.21 37.47 5.80
N TRP A 581 -16.80 36.32 6.32
CA TRP A 581 -17.67 35.25 6.82
C TRP A 581 -17.50 35.16 8.34
N LEU A 582 -18.42 35.73 9.10
CA LEU A 582 -18.31 35.84 10.55
C LEU A 582 -18.41 34.47 11.22
N GLU A 583 -17.55 34.25 12.21
CA GLU A 583 -17.78 33.27 13.25
C GLU A 583 -18.52 33.94 14.41
N ASP A 584 -19.64 33.35 14.80
CA ASP A 584 -20.49 33.79 15.89
C ASP A 584 -21.21 32.60 16.52
N ALA A 585 -22.06 32.85 17.52
CA ALA A 585 -22.82 31.79 18.18
C ALA A 585 -23.65 30.93 17.20
N SER A 586 -24.19 31.52 16.12
CA SER A 586 -25.02 30.78 15.16
C SER A 586 -24.19 29.84 14.29
N SER A 587 -23.02 30.29 13.83
CA SER A 587 -22.11 29.46 13.02
C SER A 587 -21.44 28.38 13.87
N LEU A 588 -21.09 28.67 15.12
CA LEU A 588 -20.50 27.69 16.03
C LEU A 588 -21.53 26.66 16.50
N GLU A 589 -22.78 27.03 16.74
CA GLU A 589 -23.82 26.10 17.23
C GLU A 589 -24.04 24.94 16.26
N VAL A 590 -24.05 25.20 14.95
CA VAL A 590 -24.20 24.15 13.94
C VAL A 590 -22.96 23.23 13.85
N LYS A 591 -21.75 23.77 14.04
CA LYS A 591 -20.51 22.99 14.04
C LYS A 591 -20.38 22.14 15.30
N LEU A 592 -20.71 22.69 16.47
CA LEU A 592 -20.79 21.95 17.73
C LEU A 592 -21.85 20.83 17.65
N GLY A 593 -22.95 21.08 16.93
CA GLY A 593 -23.94 20.06 16.55
C GLY A 593 -23.32 18.87 15.82
N LEU A 594 -22.49 19.11 14.80
CA LEU A 594 -21.78 18.04 14.08
C LEU A 594 -20.92 17.19 15.03
N MET A 595 -20.17 17.82 15.92
CA MET A 595 -19.28 17.11 16.85
C MET A 595 -20.09 16.22 17.80
N LYS A 596 -21.21 16.74 18.32
CA LYS A 596 -22.12 15.99 19.19
C LYS A 596 -22.79 14.84 18.44
N ASP A 597 -23.28 15.07 17.24
CA ASP A 597 -23.96 14.06 16.41
C ASP A 597 -23.02 12.91 16.03
N ASN A 598 -21.72 13.19 15.87
CA ASN A 598 -20.68 12.19 15.62
C ASN A 598 -20.04 11.61 16.90
N ASN A 599 -20.50 12.01 18.09
CA ASN A 599 -20.00 11.56 19.39
C ASN A 599 -18.48 11.74 19.57
N LEU A 600 -17.93 12.85 19.05
CA LEU A 600 -16.50 13.17 19.15
C LEU A 600 -16.05 13.29 20.62
N ALA A 601 -14.76 13.05 20.89
CA ALA A 601 -14.15 13.13 22.21
C ALA A 601 -14.26 14.53 22.83
N GLY A 602 -14.36 15.58 22.01
CA GLY A 602 -14.50 16.94 22.47
C GLY A 602 -14.48 17.97 21.35
N THR A 603 -14.34 19.23 21.75
CA THR A 603 -14.09 20.38 20.87
C THR A 603 -12.85 21.12 21.35
N ALA A 604 -12.15 21.74 20.41
CA ALA A 604 -11.07 22.68 20.69
C ALA A 604 -11.36 24.04 20.04
N ALA A 605 -10.69 25.11 20.45
CA ALA A 605 -10.85 26.41 19.83
C ALA A 605 -9.55 27.21 19.70
N TRP A 606 -9.28 27.70 18.49
CA TRP A 606 -8.16 28.61 18.20
C TRP A 606 -8.68 30.05 18.02
N LYS A 607 -8.40 30.98 18.93
CA LYS A 607 -7.65 30.82 20.18
C LYS A 607 -8.24 31.70 21.27
N LEU A 608 -7.83 31.45 22.50
CA LEU A 608 -8.28 32.19 23.68
C LEU A 608 -8.11 33.70 23.50
N GLY A 609 -9.15 34.45 23.83
CA GLY A 609 -9.21 35.91 23.78
C GLY A 609 -9.74 36.47 22.45
N PHE A 610 -10.09 35.61 21.48
CA PHE A 610 -10.71 36.04 20.22
C PHE A 610 -12.22 35.82 20.18
N GLU A 611 -12.76 35.05 21.12
CA GLU A 611 -14.20 34.81 21.25
C GLU A 611 -14.96 35.96 21.90
N THR A 612 -16.27 35.99 21.67
CA THR A 612 -17.20 36.76 22.51
C THR A 612 -17.64 35.93 23.71
N SER A 613 -18.02 36.61 24.81
CA SER A 613 -18.33 35.95 26.10
C SER A 613 -19.46 34.90 26.07
N ASP A 614 -20.37 34.98 25.09
CA ASP A 614 -21.50 34.05 24.92
C ASP A 614 -21.08 32.70 24.31
N ILE A 615 -19.90 32.62 23.69
CA ILE A 615 -19.41 31.39 23.05
C ILE A 615 -19.13 30.29 24.08
N TRP A 616 -18.61 30.63 25.26
CA TRP A 616 -18.35 29.65 26.31
C TRP A 616 -19.65 29.03 26.85
N ASP A 617 -20.69 29.84 27.03
CA ASP A 617 -22.03 29.35 27.41
C ASP A 617 -22.63 28.45 26.32
N LEU A 618 -22.31 28.70 25.04
CA LEU A 618 -22.72 27.86 23.93
C LEU A 618 -21.98 26.51 23.95
N ILE A 619 -20.64 26.52 23.98
CA ILE A 619 -19.81 25.30 23.99
C ILE A 619 -20.22 24.38 25.12
N GLN A 620 -20.45 24.92 26.32
CA GLN A 620 -20.86 24.16 27.49
C GLN A 620 -22.13 23.31 27.26
N LYS A 621 -23.06 23.74 26.40
CA LYS A 621 -24.30 22.97 26.08
C LYS A 621 -24.03 21.71 25.23
N TYR A 622 -22.86 21.64 24.60
CA TYR A 622 -22.49 20.56 23.68
C TYR A 622 -21.45 19.61 24.26
N VAL A 623 -20.64 20.05 25.23
CA VAL A 623 -19.62 19.24 25.89
C VAL A 623 -20.05 18.63 27.23
N ASN A 624 -21.14 19.12 27.85
CA ASN A 624 -21.67 18.60 29.12
C ASN A 624 -22.82 17.61 28.99
#